data_AF-A0A7X0EXS3-F1
#
_entry.id   AF-A0A7X0EXS3-F1
#
_cell.length_a   1.000
_cell.length_b   1.000
_cell.length_c   1.000
_cell.angle_alpha   90.00
_cell.angle_beta   90.00
_cell.angle_gamma   90.00
#
_symmetry.space_group_name_H-M   'P 1'
#
loop_
_entity.id
_entity.type
_entity.pdbx_description
1 polymer ?
#
loop_
_entity_poly.entity_id
_entity_poly.type
_entity_poly.pdbx_seq_one_letter_code
_entity_poly.pdbx_strand_id
1 'polypeptide(L)'
;MGGTDMTERLLYADKLVRIFLRAGEDGPLLVLAGEVDVTNSQALARTLERCRPRGRHVTVDTGALTFVDVSGLRVLLLPTVPAAQRWVRLRNVTPNQERVIRLLGWREEPQPHQRPARSAAEVPRPVGPPGNGRGGRWWRSRDASS
;
A
#
# COMPACT_ATOMS: atom_id res chain seq x y z
N MET A 1 -13.85 20.26 20.93
CA MET A 1 -13.31 20.87 19.69
C MET A 1 -11.80 20.78 19.74
N GLY A 2 -11.23 19.73 19.16
CA GLY A 2 -9.79 19.55 19.03
C GLY A 2 -9.51 19.21 17.58
N GLY A 3 -9.09 20.20 16.80
CA GLY A 3 -8.71 19.99 15.42
C GLY A 3 -7.48 19.12 15.38
N THR A 4 -7.62 17.88 14.92
CA THR A 4 -6.50 17.14 14.33
C THR A 4 -5.99 18.00 13.19
N ASP A 5 -4.85 18.65 13.41
CA ASP A 5 -4.15 19.43 12.39
C ASP A 5 -3.70 18.47 11.30
N MET A 6 -4.63 18.24 10.36
CA MET A 6 -4.52 17.48 9.14
C MET A 6 -3.41 18.12 8.32
N THR A 7 -2.22 17.52 8.34
CA THR A 7 -1.08 17.90 7.51
C THR A 7 -1.36 17.60 6.03
N GLU A 8 -2.33 18.32 5.47
CA GLU A 8 -2.62 18.37 4.05
C GLU A 8 -1.73 19.43 3.40
N ARG A 9 -0.87 19.00 2.49
CA ARG A 9 0.02 19.88 1.73
C ARG A 9 -0.38 19.90 0.26
N LEU A 10 -0.70 21.06 -0.28
CA LEU A 10 -0.88 21.21 -1.73
C LEU A 10 0.47 21.04 -2.44
N LEU A 11 0.53 20.12 -3.41
CA LEU A 11 1.74 19.84 -4.19
C LEU A 11 1.69 20.42 -5.59
N TYR A 12 0.50 20.51 -6.16
CA TYR A 12 0.25 21.02 -7.50
C TYR A 12 -1.20 21.48 -7.61
N ALA A 13 -1.40 22.58 -8.31
CA ALA A 13 -2.72 23.03 -8.73
C ALA A 13 -2.60 23.75 -10.08
N ASP A 14 -3.52 23.44 -10.97
CA ASP A 14 -3.86 24.28 -12.11
C ASP A 14 -5.37 24.57 -12.11
N LYS A 15 -5.92 24.99 -13.25
CA LYS A 15 -7.36 25.29 -13.38
C LYS A 15 -8.25 24.04 -13.36
N LEU A 16 -7.68 22.85 -13.61
CA LEU A 16 -8.41 21.60 -13.78
C LEU A 16 -8.21 20.63 -12.61
N VAL A 17 -6.98 20.47 -12.12
CA VAL A 17 -6.64 19.49 -11.09
C VAL A 17 -5.88 20.10 -9.92
N ARG A 18 -6.19 19.59 -8.73
CA ARG A 18 -5.41 19.83 -7.50
C ARG A 18 -4.90 18.51 -6.97
N ILE A 19 -3.65 18.50 -6.51
CA ILE A 19 -2.98 17.35 -5.92
C ILE A 19 -2.53 17.69 -4.52
N PHE A 20 -3.04 16.95 -3.54
CA PHE A 20 -2.70 17.11 -2.13
C PHE A 20 -1.91 15.91 -1.64
N LEU A 21 -0.95 16.15 -0.76
CA LEU A 21 -0.31 15.12 0.04
C LEU A 21 -0.94 15.11 1.43
N ARG A 22 -1.28 13.92 1.89
CA ARG A 22 -1.76 13.65 3.25
C ARG A 22 -0.97 12.48 3.85
N ALA A 23 -0.93 12.41 5.17
CA ALA A 23 -0.52 11.18 5.86
C ALA A 23 -1.60 10.10 5.64
N GLY A 24 -1.21 8.95 5.10
CA GLY A 24 -2.04 7.74 5.02
C GLY A 24 -1.55 6.67 6.00
N GLU A 25 -2.40 5.68 6.26
CA GLU A 25 -2.11 4.60 7.24
C GLU A 25 -0.86 3.78 6.84
N ASP A 26 -0.69 3.48 5.55
CA ASP A 26 0.39 2.64 5.03
C ASP A 26 1.56 3.42 4.40
N GLY A 27 1.46 4.75 4.33
CA GLY A 27 2.42 5.60 3.63
C GLY A 27 1.81 6.91 3.10
N PRO A 28 2.53 7.63 2.20
CA PRO A 28 2.03 8.86 1.62
C PRO A 28 0.75 8.62 0.82
N LEU A 29 -0.25 9.47 1.06
CA LEU A 29 -1.51 9.49 0.34
C LEU A 29 -1.57 10.74 -0.53
N LEU A 30 -1.67 10.55 -1.84
CA LEU A 30 -1.96 11.62 -2.78
C LEU A 30 -3.45 11.67 -3.07
N VAL A 31 -4.08 12.82 -2.89
CA VAL A 31 -5.50 13.03 -3.21
C VAL A 31 -5.60 13.91 -4.44
N LEU A 32 -6.26 13.39 -5.47
CA LEU A 32 -6.48 14.09 -6.74
C LEU A 32 -7.93 14.55 -6.80
N ALA A 33 -8.13 15.83 -7.07
CA ALA A 33 -9.47 16.41 -7.21
C ALA A 33 -9.57 17.25 -8.47
N GLY A 34 -10.66 17.05 -9.25
CA GLY A 34 -10.91 17.72 -10.52
C GLY A 34 -10.68 16.82 -11.73
N GLU A 35 -10.00 17.31 -12.76
CA GLU A 35 -9.88 16.64 -14.06
C GLU A 35 -8.43 16.38 -14.46
N VAL A 36 -8.11 15.13 -14.81
CA VAL A 36 -6.80 14.76 -15.34
C VAL A 36 -6.91 14.46 -16.83
N ASP A 37 -6.12 15.17 -17.62
CA ASP A 37 -6.07 14.98 -19.07
C ASP A 37 -4.64 15.14 -19.60
N VAL A 38 -4.50 15.06 -20.92
CA VAL A 38 -3.22 15.20 -21.61
C VAL A 38 -2.45 16.49 -21.24
N THR A 39 -3.15 17.59 -20.94
CA THR A 39 -2.55 18.90 -20.65
C THR A 39 -1.84 18.94 -19.30
N ASN A 40 -2.30 18.14 -18.31
CA ASN A 40 -1.75 18.12 -16.95
C ASN A 40 -1.09 16.77 -16.56
N SER A 41 -1.19 15.74 -17.40
CA SER A 41 -0.61 14.40 -17.19
C SER A 41 0.89 14.42 -16.85
N GLN A 42 1.68 15.26 -17.52
CA GLN A 42 3.11 15.37 -17.25
C GLN A 42 3.40 16.00 -15.88
N ALA A 43 2.57 16.96 -15.44
CA ALA A 43 2.70 17.55 -14.12
C ALA A 43 2.33 16.56 -13.01
N LEU A 44 1.30 15.74 -13.24
CA LEU A 44 0.94 14.62 -12.38
C LEU A 44 2.11 13.62 -12.26
N ALA A 45 2.72 13.21 -13.37
CA ALA A 45 3.86 12.28 -13.37
C ALA A 45 5.04 12.80 -12.55
N ARG A 46 5.43 14.06 -12.77
CA ARG A 46 6.50 14.70 -11.98
C ARG A 46 6.15 14.78 -10.49
N THR A 47 4.89 15.02 -10.16
CA THR A 47 4.43 15.11 -8.76
C THR A 47 4.48 13.76 -8.07
N LEU A 48 4.03 12.69 -8.75
CA LEU A 48 4.15 11.32 -8.28
C LEU A 48 5.62 10.97 -8.00
N GLU A 49 6.53 11.18 -8.96
CA GLU A 49 7.94 10.83 -8.79
C GLU A 49 8.61 11.59 -7.63
N ARG A 50 8.27 12.87 -7.42
CA ARG A 50 8.76 13.63 -6.25
C ARG A 50 8.29 13.05 -4.92
N CYS A 51 7.12 12.41 -4.91
CA CYS A 51 6.53 11.79 -3.72
C CYS A 51 6.81 10.30 -3.62
N ARG A 52 7.56 9.72 -4.55
CA ARG A 52 7.86 8.29 -4.59
C ARG A 52 8.65 7.88 -3.34
N PRO A 53 8.07 7.06 -2.45
CA PRO A 53 8.79 6.58 -1.29
C PRO A 53 9.83 5.53 -1.72
N ARG A 54 10.99 5.52 -1.05
CA ARG A 54 12.02 4.50 -1.31
C ARG A 54 11.50 3.14 -0.85
N GLY A 55 11.40 2.18 -1.78
CA GLY A 55 11.04 0.79 -1.49
C GLY A 55 9.60 0.55 -1.02
N ARG A 56 8.68 1.52 -1.20
CA ARG A 56 7.25 1.38 -0.84
C ARG A 56 6.35 1.86 -1.97
N HIS A 57 5.06 1.56 -1.86
CA HIS A 57 4.04 2.10 -2.75
C HIS A 57 3.60 3.51 -2.30
N VAL A 58 3.12 4.32 -3.23
CA VAL A 58 2.31 5.51 -2.97
C VAL A 58 0.85 5.17 -3.20
N THR A 59 -0.02 5.59 -2.29
CA THR A 59 -1.47 5.46 -2.49
C THR A 59 -2.01 6.73 -3.13
N VAL A 60 -2.81 6.57 -4.17
CA VAL A 60 -3.44 7.68 -4.91
C VAL A 60 -4.95 7.53 -4.83
N ASP A 61 -5.61 8.51 -4.22
CA ASP A 61 -7.06 8.61 -4.17
C ASP A 61 -7.58 9.34 -5.41
N THR A 62 -8.37 8.61 -6.20
CA THR A 62 -8.99 9.11 -7.43
C THR A 62 -10.49 9.37 -7.27
N GLY A 63 -11.02 9.27 -6.05
CA GLY A 63 -12.46 9.37 -5.79
C GLY A 63 -13.04 10.76 -6.00
N ALA A 64 -12.20 11.81 -5.92
CA ALA A 64 -12.59 13.19 -6.19
C ALA A 64 -12.26 13.65 -7.63
N LEU A 65 -11.85 12.73 -8.51
CA LEU A 65 -11.71 13.02 -9.94
C LEU A 65 -13.08 12.96 -10.62
N THR A 66 -13.44 14.05 -11.31
CA THR A 66 -14.63 14.11 -12.17
C THR A 66 -14.34 13.55 -13.55
N PHE A 67 -13.07 13.60 -14.00
CA PHE A 67 -12.63 13.06 -15.27
C PHE A 67 -11.17 12.58 -15.23
N VAL A 68 -10.87 11.51 -15.97
CA VAL A 68 -9.51 11.08 -16.26
C VAL A 68 -9.44 10.45 -17.64
N ASP A 69 -8.57 10.98 -18.51
CA ASP A 69 -8.33 10.39 -19.83
C ASP A 69 -7.28 9.25 -19.80
N VAL A 70 -7.01 8.68 -20.97
CA VAL A 70 -6.02 7.60 -21.12
C VAL A 70 -4.60 8.06 -20.76
N SER A 71 -4.25 9.33 -20.99
CA SER A 71 -2.92 9.85 -20.64
C SER A 71 -2.73 9.92 -19.13
N GLY A 72 -3.75 10.35 -18.38
CA GLY A 72 -3.78 10.32 -16.93
C GLY A 72 -3.69 8.90 -16.38
N LEU A 73 -4.47 7.97 -16.94
CA LEU A 73 -4.43 6.56 -16.56
C LEU A 73 -3.06 5.91 -16.81
N ARG A 74 -2.35 6.27 -17.89
CA ARG A 74 -0.96 5.77 -18.12
C ARG A 74 -0.01 6.18 -17.01
N VAL A 75 -0.14 7.42 -16.54
CA VAL A 75 0.68 7.94 -15.43
C VAL A 75 0.33 7.24 -14.12
N LEU A 76 -0.95 7.01 -13.86
CA LEU A 76 -1.44 6.41 -12.62
C LEU A 76 -1.19 4.90 -12.53
N LEU A 77 -1.31 4.18 -13.64
CA LEU A 77 -1.26 2.71 -13.65
C LEU A 77 0.09 2.16 -14.06
N LEU A 78 0.98 3.00 -14.61
CA LEU A 78 2.31 2.62 -15.08
C LEU A 78 2.28 1.35 -15.94
N PRO A 79 1.46 1.29 -17.02
CA PRO A 79 1.19 0.05 -17.73
C PRO A 79 2.43 -0.54 -18.42
N THR A 80 3.45 0.29 -18.70
CA THR A 80 4.73 -0.13 -19.28
C THR A 80 5.70 -0.71 -18.24
N VAL A 81 5.40 -0.57 -16.94
CA VAL A 81 6.18 -1.12 -15.85
C VAL A 81 5.62 -2.50 -15.48
N PRO A 82 6.46 -3.54 -15.30
CA PRO A 82 6.01 -4.85 -14.83
C PRO A 82 5.19 -4.72 -13.56
N ALA A 83 4.09 -5.48 -13.45
CA ALA A 83 3.13 -5.34 -12.34
C ALA A 83 3.79 -5.39 -10.94
N ALA A 84 4.78 -6.26 -10.76
CA ALA A 84 5.54 -6.39 -9.51
C ALA A 84 6.43 -5.18 -9.16
N GLN A 85 6.71 -4.30 -10.14
CA GLN A 85 7.54 -3.09 -9.98
C GLN A 85 6.70 -1.81 -9.97
N ARG A 86 5.38 -1.91 -10.21
CA ARG A 86 4.47 -0.75 -10.11
C ARG A 86 4.39 -0.32 -8.66
N TRP A 87 4.64 0.97 -8.44
CA TRP A 87 4.76 1.56 -7.12
C TRP A 87 3.58 2.50 -6.78
N VAL A 88 2.61 2.66 -7.70
CA VAL A 88 1.38 3.44 -7.48
C VAL A 88 0.24 2.47 -7.21
N ARG A 89 -0.55 2.73 -6.16
CA ARG A 89 -1.76 1.98 -5.81
C ARG A 89 -2.94 2.93 -5.82
N LEU A 90 -3.98 2.60 -6.59
CA LEU A 90 -5.19 3.43 -6.65
C LEU A 90 -6.18 3.00 -5.56
N ARG A 91 -6.88 3.98 -5.00
CA ARG A 91 -8.05 3.76 -4.13
C ARG A 91 -9.21 4.64 -4.57
N ASN A 92 -10.43 4.25 -4.18
CA ASN A 92 -11.67 4.93 -4.58
C ASN A 92 -11.79 5.08 -6.10
N VAL A 93 -11.36 4.05 -6.84
CA VAL A 93 -11.50 4.01 -8.29
C VAL A 93 -12.99 3.94 -8.62
N THR A 94 -13.48 4.89 -9.42
CA THR A 94 -14.90 4.95 -9.78
C THR A 94 -15.27 3.84 -10.78
N PRO A 95 -16.54 3.42 -10.87
CA PRO A 95 -16.95 2.40 -11.85
C PRO A 95 -16.61 2.76 -13.30
N ASN A 96 -16.65 4.04 -13.65
CA ASN A 96 -16.25 4.51 -14.98
C ASN A 96 -14.74 4.34 -15.22
N GLN A 97 -13.91 4.72 -14.25
CA GLN A 97 -12.46 4.49 -14.30
C GLN A 97 -12.16 3.00 -14.43
N GLU A 98 -12.79 2.15 -13.62
CA GLU A 98 -12.63 0.69 -13.69
C GLU A 98 -12.98 0.11 -15.07
N ARG A 99 -14.03 0.63 -15.70
CA ARG A 99 -14.47 0.20 -17.03
C ARG A 99 -13.41 0.52 -18.07
N VAL A 100 -12.88 1.74 -18.08
CA VAL A 100 -11.83 2.16 -19.02
C VAL A 100 -10.56 1.33 -18.79
N ILE A 101 -10.14 1.14 -17.55
CA ILE A 101 -8.97 0.32 -17.20
C ILE A 101 -9.11 -1.11 -17.71
N ARG A 102 -10.31 -1.70 -17.57
CA ARG A 102 -10.62 -3.04 -18.08
C ARG A 102 -10.57 -3.10 -19.60
N LEU A 103 -11.16 -2.12 -20.29
CA LEU A 103 -11.14 -2.05 -21.76
C LEU A 103 -9.71 -1.91 -22.31
N LEU A 104 -8.84 -1.21 -21.59
CA LEU A 104 -7.43 -1.04 -21.96
C LEU A 104 -6.55 -2.25 -21.60
N GLY A 105 -7.09 -3.26 -20.91
CA GLY A 105 -6.32 -4.42 -20.45
C GLY A 105 -5.31 -4.09 -19.34
N TRP A 106 -5.51 -2.99 -18.60
CA TRP A 106 -4.56 -2.52 -17.58
C TRP A 106 -4.94 -2.90 -16.15
N ARG A 107 -5.88 -3.84 -15.97
CA ARG A 107 -6.24 -4.31 -14.62
C ARG A 107 -5.02 -4.93 -13.95
N GLU A 108 -4.85 -4.58 -12.67
CA GLU A 108 -4.00 -5.34 -11.77
C GLU A 108 -4.75 -6.62 -11.37
N GLU A 109 -4.10 -7.76 -11.51
CA GLU A 109 -4.52 -8.97 -10.80
C GLU A 109 -4.13 -8.79 -9.32
N PRO A 110 -5.02 -9.07 -8.35
CA PRO A 110 -4.73 -8.83 -6.95
C PRO A 110 -3.52 -9.69 -6.53
N GLN A 111 -2.36 -9.07 -6.32
CA GLN A 111 -1.28 -9.76 -5.65
C GLN A 111 -1.68 -9.93 -4.18
N PRO A 112 -1.69 -11.16 -3.64
CA PRO A 112 -1.92 -11.35 -2.22
C PRO A 112 -0.84 -10.56 -1.47
N HIS A 113 -1.30 -9.61 -0.67
CA HIS A 113 -0.50 -8.82 0.25
C HIS A 113 0.45 -9.76 1.02
N GLN A 114 1.76 -9.62 0.83
CA GLN A 114 2.69 -10.11 1.82
C GLN A 114 2.44 -9.27 3.07
N ARG A 115 1.71 -9.82 4.04
CA ARG A 115 1.70 -9.30 5.41
C ARG A 115 3.16 -9.05 5.79
N PRO A 116 3.56 -7.86 6.25
CA PRO A 116 4.88 -7.73 6.86
C PRO A 116 4.95 -8.80 7.94
N ALA A 117 5.97 -9.66 7.83
CA ALA A 117 6.22 -10.68 8.84
C ALA A 117 6.18 -9.97 10.18
N ARG A 118 5.26 -10.35 11.07
CA ARG A 118 5.35 -9.94 12.47
C ARG A 118 6.77 -10.27 12.87
N SER A 119 7.55 -9.24 13.22
CA SER A 119 8.90 -9.41 13.73
C SER A 119 8.81 -10.51 14.79
N ALA A 120 9.55 -11.61 14.60
CA ALA A 120 9.75 -12.64 15.60
C ALA A 120 10.68 -12.09 16.68
N ALA A 121 10.28 -11.00 17.32
CA ALA A 121 10.69 -10.58 18.64
C ALA A 121 9.36 -10.60 19.39
N GLU A 122 9.05 -11.59 20.21
CA GLU A 122 9.80 -11.93 21.41
C GLU A 122 9.23 -13.26 21.94
N VAL A 123 10.05 -14.31 22.01
CA VAL A 123 9.76 -15.46 22.86
C VAL A 123 10.70 -15.32 24.05
N PRO A 124 10.22 -15.01 25.27
CA PRO A 124 11.11 -15.01 26.42
C PRO A 124 11.54 -16.47 26.68
N ARG A 125 12.84 -16.72 26.64
CA ARG A 125 13.40 -18.00 27.08
C ARG A 125 13.22 -18.11 28.60
N PRO A 126 12.67 -19.21 29.14
CA PRO A 126 12.68 -19.40 30.58
C PRO A 126 14.12 -19.58 31.07
N VAL A 127 14.53 -18.73 32.00
CA VAL A 127 15.75 -18.88 32.80
C VAL A 127 15.57 -20.10 33.70
N GLY A 128 16.35 -21.15 33.47
CA GLY A 128 16.54 -22.25 34.43
C GLY A 128 17.96 -22.19 35.01
N PRO A 129 18.15 -22.21 36.35
CA PRO A 129 19.47 -22.17 36.96
C PRO A 129 20.17 -23.56 36.93
N PRO A 130 21.50 -23.61 37.11
CA PRO A 130 22.29 -24.80 36.86
C PRO A 130 22.24 -25.77 38.05
N GLY A 131 22.06 -27.06 37.78
CA GLY A 131 22.01 -28.10 38.81
C GLY A 131 22.62 -29.41 38.31
N ASN A 132 23.88 -29.62 38.68
CA ASN A 132 24.69 -30.80 38.39
C ASN A 132 24.34 -31.92 39.39
N GLY A 133 23.94 -33.13 38.95
CA GLY A 133 23.87 -34.28 39.87
C GLY A 133 22.83 -35.37 39.57
N ARG A 134 23.33 -36.49 39.02
CA ARG A 134 22.96 -37.90 39.28
C ARG A 134 21.47 -38.28 39.46
N GLY A 135 20.98 -39.07 38.48
CA GLY A 135 20.24 -40.32 38.74
C GLY A 135 18.72 -40.27 38.66
N GLY A 136 18.13 -41.07 37.77
CA GLY A 136 16.74 -41.51 37.95
C GLY A 136 15.92 -41.79 36.69
N ARG A 137 15.91 -43.06 36.29
CA ARG A 137 14.82 -43.86 35.70
C ARG A 137 13.81 -43.22 34.72
N TRP A 138 13.99 -43.68 33.48
CA TRP A 138 12.99 -44.08 32.49
C TRP A 138 11.65 -44.58 33.05
N TRP A 139 10.54 -44.08 32.49
CA TRP A 139 9.23 -44.73 32.59
C TRP A 139 8.76 -45.12 31.20
N ARG A 140 8.59 -46.43 30.97
CA ARG A 140 7.74 -46.98 29.92
C ARG A 140 6.42 -47.41 30.55
N SER A 141 5.33 -47.12 29.84
CA SER A 141 4.00 -47.66 30.08
C SER A 141 3.95 -49.18 29.83
N ARG A 142 3.11 -49.89 30.60
CA ARG A 142 2.31 -51.04 30.17
C ARG A 142 1.15 -51.26 31.13
N ASP A 143 -0.05 -51.11 30.59
CA ASP A 143 -1.20 -52.02 30.60
C ASP A 143 -1.34 -53.05 31.74
N ALA A 144 -2.52 -53.07 32.37
CA ALA A 144 -3.19 -54.31 32.74
C ALA A 144 -4.72 -54.10 32.80
N SER A 145 -5.41 -54.96 32.07
CA SER A 145 -6.85 -55.16 32.01
C SER A 145 -7.45 -55.63 33.34
N SER A 146 -8.73 -55.33 33.54
CA SER A 146 -9.79 -56.33 33.80
C SER A 146 -11.16 -55.72 33.51
#